data_AF-A0A497QGS2-F1
#
_entry.id   AF-A0A497QGS2-F1
#
_cell.length_a   1.000
_cell.length_b   1.000
_cell.length_c   1.000
_cell.angle_alpha   90.00
_cell.angle_beta   90.00
_cell.angle_gamma   90.00
#
_symmetry.space_group_name_H-M   'P 1'
#
loop_
_entity.id
_entity.type
_entity.pdbx_description
1 polymer ?
#
loop_
_entity_poly.entity_id
_entity_poly.type
_entity_poly.pdbx_seq_one_letter_code
_entity_poly.pdbx_strand_id
1 'polypeptide(L)'
;MTPEEQPELEDVEEISETEEVEEAIEEEVEAEEEVTEVPTEAPPEEEEEIVDERIYTVPLRKAYWTGSRLRRAKRAVRILREFVEKHMKPEEIHIQPEVNEKIWSRGIQKPPRRIRIRATKNSENLVRVYLAEG
;
A
#
# COMPACT_ATOMS: atom_id res chain seq x y z
N MET A 1 30.87 -67.64 -11.93
CA MET A 1 29.77 -67.49 -12.89
C MET A 1 28.65 -66.79 -12.14
N THR A 2 28.54 -65.48 -12.35
CA THR A 2 27.31 -64.69 -12.14
C THR A 2 26.19 -65.25 -13.06
N PRO A 3 24.89 -65.04 -12.77
CA PRO A 3 24.25 -63.73 -12.94
C PRO A 3 23.31 -63.36 -11.76
N GLU A 4 23.32 -62.11 -11.29
CA GLU A 4 22.55 -60.97 -11.83
C GLU A 4 21.04 -61.17 -11.65
N GLU A 5 20.56 -60.71 -10.48
CA GLU A 5 19.13 -60.61 -10.15
C GLU A 5 18.67 -59.22 -10.60
N GLN A 6 17.75 -59.20 -11.55
CA GLN A 6 17.26 -58.00 -12.22
C GLN A 6 16.28 -57.25 -11.30
N PRO A 7 16.42 -55.92 -11.09
CA PRO A 7 15.34 -55.11 -10.53
C PRO A 7 14.36 -54.75 -11.66
N GLU A 8 13.12 -55.28 -11.59
CA GLU A 8 12.06 -55.05 -12.57
C GLU A 8 11.06 -53.96 -12.11
N LEU A 9 11.12 -52.83 -12.80
CA LEU A 9 10.00 -52.14 -13.46
C LEU A 9 8.99 -51.31 -12.64
N GLU A 10 8.80 -51.49 -11.33
CA GLU A 10 7.84 -50.65 -10.56
C GLU A 10 8.39 -49.26 -10.20
N ASP A 11 9.70 -49.16 -9.93
CA ASP A 11 10.36 -47.88 -9.63
C ASP A 11 10.47 -46.96 -10.85
N VAL A 12 10.16 -47.44 -12.06
CA VAL A 12 10.26 -46.67 -13.31
C VAL A 12 8.98 -45.89 -13.62
N GLU A 13 7.82 -46.38 -13.19
CA GLU A 13 6.55 -45.67 -13.36
C GLU A 13 6.38 -44.57 -12.30
N GLU A 14 6.85 -44.82 -11.07
CA GLU A 14 6.80 -43.83 -9.97
C GLU A 14 7.78 -42.65 -10.21
N ILE A 15 8.92 -42.87 -10.87
CA ILE A 15 9.81 -41.77 -11.32
C ILE A 15 9.22 -40.98 -12.49
N SER A 16 8.44 -41.59 -13.38
CA SER A 16 7.78 -40.83 -14.46
C SER A 16 6.62 -39.98 -13.95
N GLU A 17 5.82 -40.50 -13.02
CA GLU A 17 4.74 -39.72 -12.40
C GLU A 17 5.27 -38.59 -11.51
N THR A 18 6.47 -38.73 -10.91
CA THR A 18 7.09 -37.66 -10.12
C THR A 18 7.77 -36.59 -10.97
N GLU A 19 8.37 -36.95 -12.11
CA GLU A 19 8.83 -35.97 -13.12
C GLU A 19 7.66 -35.19 -13.74
N GLU A 20 6.56 -35.87 -14.11
CA GLU A 20 5.38 -35.21 -14.68
C GLU A 20 4.68 -34.27 -13.69
N VAL A 21 4.71 -34.62 -12.39
CA VAL A 21 4.20 -33.75 -11.34
C VAL A 21 5.17 -32.59 -11.08
N GLU A 22 6.50 -32.80 -11.05
CA GLU A 22 7.47 -31.70 -10.94
C GLU A 22 7.37 -30.71 -12.11
N GLU A 23 7.22 -31.18 -13.35
CA GLU A 23 7.06 -30.35 -14.54
C GLU A 23 5.74 -29.55 -14.49
N ALA A 24 4.65 -30.16 -14.01
CA ALA A 24 3.37 -29.47 -13.84
C ALA A 24 3.41 -28.41 -12.72
N ILE A 25 4.15 -28.65 -11.63
CA ILE A 25 4.32 -27.62 -10.59
C ILE A 25 5.20 -26.50 -11.15
N GLU A 26 6.29 -26.81 -11.86
CA GLU A 26 7.15 -25.81 -12.51
C GLU A 26 6.37 -24.93 -13.51
N GLU A 27 5.48 -25.52 -14.31
CA GLU A 27 4.60 -24.78 -15.22
C GLU A 27 3.58 -23.91 -14.45
N GLU A 28 3.03 -24.38 -13.32
CA GLU A 28 2.14 -23.57 -12.48
C GLU A 28 2.88 -22.42 -11.76
N VAL A 29 4.12 -22.59 -11.31
CA VAL A 29 4.92 -21.48 -10.73
C VAL A 29 5.39 -20.50 -11.78
N GLU A 30 5.79 -20.94 -12.99
CA GLU A 30 6.12 -20.02 -14.09
C GLU A 30 4.88 -19.24 -14.56
N ALA A 31 3.70 -19.88 -14.59
CA ALA A 31 2.45 -19.20 -14.91
C ALA A 31 2.02 -18.20 -13.83
N GLU A 32 2.24 -18.49 -12.54
CA GLU A 32 2.03 -17.49 -11.47
C GLU A 32 3.06 -16.35 -11.57
N GLU A 33 4.31 -16.61 -11.93
CA GLU A 33 5.32 -15.57 -12.12
C GLU A 33 4.99 -14.67 -13.32
N GLU A 34 4.53 -15.24 -14.44
CA GLU A 34 4.15 -14.47 -15.64
C GLU A 34 2.88 -13.61 -15.39
N VAL A 35 1.98 -14.04 -14.50
CA VAL A 35 0.83 -13.21 -14.07
C VAL A 35 1.26 -12.08 -13.10
N THR A 36 2.39 -12.21 -12.41
CA THR A 36 3.01 -11.08 -11.70
C THR A 36 3.75 -10.10 -12.62
N GLU A 37 4.09 -10.55 -13.83
CA GLU A 37 4.70 -9.72 -14.87
C GLU A 37 3.69 -9.15 -15.87
N VAL A 38 2.44 -8.87 -15.48
CA VAL A 38 1.63 -7.94 -16.27
C VAL A 38 2.33 -6.58 -16.22
N PRO A 39 2.93 -6.09 -17.32
CA PRO A 39 3.41 -4.73 -17.39
C PRO A 39 2.15 -3.90 -17.60
N THR A 40 1.48 -3.53 -16.51
CA THR A 40 0.55 -2.40 -16.57
C THR A 40 1.42 -1.17 -16.69
N GLU A 41 1.80 -0.92 -17.94
CA GLU A 41 1.93 0.39 -18.56
C GLU A 41 1.46 1.46 -17.59
N ALA A 42 2.43 2.12 -16.95
CA ALA A 42 2.17 3.33 -16.20
C ALA A 42 1.30 4.19 -17.11
N PRO A 43 0.05 4.54 -16.72
CA PRO A 43 -0.68 5.54 -17.48
C PRO A 43 0.25 6.74 -17.60
N PRO A 44 0.30 7.36 -18.80
CA PRO A 44 1.31 8.34 -19.14
C PRO A 44 1.44 9.33 -18.00
N GLU A 45 2.68 9.75 -17.74
CA GLU A 45 2.98 10.92 -16.95
C GLU A 45 2.21 12.10 -17.57
N GLU A 46 0.94 12.25 -17.22
CA GLU A 46 0.35 13.56 -17.16
C GLU A 46 1.22 14.24 -16.12
N GLU A 47 2.09 15.10 -16.62
CA GLU A 47 2.63 16.24 -15.92
C GLU A 47 1.41 16.97 -15.31
N GLU A 48 0.85 16.44 -14.22
CA GLU A 48 -0.14 17.13 -13.40
C GLU A 48 0.65 18.34 -12.90
N GLU A 49 0.46 19.50 -13.55
CA GLU A 49 1.13 20.73 -13.16
C GLU A 49 0.86 20.96 -11.67
N ILE A 50 1.85 20.65 -10.84
CA ILE A 50 1.77 20.87 -9.40
C ILE A 50 1.95 22.36 -9.20
N VAL A 51 0.83 23.07 -9.18
CA VAL A 51 0.79 24.53 -9.10
C VAL A 51 1.33 25.03 -7.76
N ASP A 52 1.05 24.31 -6.67
CA ASP A 52 1.44 24.69 -5.32
C ASP A 52 1.85 23.47 -4.50
N GLU A 53 3.09 23.47 -4.02
CA GLU A 53 3.57 22.53 -3.01
C GLU A 53 3.82 23.27 -1.70
N ARG A 54 3.22 22.79 -0.60
CA ARG A 54 3.38 23.40 0.71
C ARG A 54 3.55 22.35 1.80
N ILE A 55 4.53 22.58 2.68
CA ILE A 55 4.77 21.74 3.85
C ILE A 55 4.10 22.39 5.06
N TYR A 56 3.16 21.68 5.67
CA TYR A 56 2.46 22.10 6.87
C TYR A 56 2.74 21.18 8.05
N THR A 57 2.73 21.75 9.26
CA THR A 57 2.64 20.96 10.48
C THR A 57 1.24 21.08 11.05
N VAL A 58 0.46 20.01 10.97
CA VAL A 58 -0.93 19.99 11.39
C VAL A 58 -1.02 19.62 12.88
N PRO A 59 -1.59 20.48 13.74
CA PRO A 59 -1.81 20.16 15.15
C PRO A 59 -3.07 19.30 15.32
N LEU A 60 -2.87 18.02 15.63
CA LEU A 60 -3.95 17.06 15.90
C LEU A 60 -4.38 17.03 17.37
N ARG A 61 -3.83 17.92 18.21
CA ARG A 61 -4.18 18.03 19.64
C ARG A 61 -5.70 18.06 19.84
N LYS A 62 -6.44 18.71 18.93
CA LYS A 62 -7.92 18.83 18.95
C LYS A 62 -8.64 17.47 19.04
N ALA A 63 -8.03 16.40 18.54
CA ALA A 63 -8.57 15.05 18.64
C ALA A 63 -8.67 14.53 20.09
N TYR A 64 -7.81 15.01 21.00
CA TYR A 64 -7.77 14.57 22.40
C TYR A 64 -8.85 15.18 23.29
N TRP A 65 -9.45 16.30 22.87
CA TRP A 65 -10.57 16.92 23.60
C TRP A 65 -11.88 16.17 23.43
N THR A 66 -11.96 15.21 22.51
CA THR A 66 -13.08 14.28 22.47
C THR A 66 -13.10 13.42 23.74
N GLY A 67 -14.26 13.35 24.41
CA GLY A 67 -14.44 12.54 25.63
C GLY A 67 -14.22 11.04 25.42
N SER A 68 -14.52 10.50 24.24
CA SER A 68 -14.31 9.09 23.90
C SER A 68 -12.91 8.81 23.36
N ARG A 69 -12.16 7.93 24.02
CA ARG A 69 -10.81 7.50 23.58
C ARG A 69 -10.86 6.79 22.22
N LEU A 70 -11.92 6.02 21.97
CA LEU A 70 -12.09 5.21 20.75
C LEU A 70 -12.46 6.05 19.51
N ARG A 71 -12.70 7.36 19.64
CA ARG A 71 -13.05 8.21 18.49
C ARG A 71 -11.91 9.14 18.07
N ARG A 72 -10.75 9.06 18.73
CA ARG A 72 -9.66 10.04 18.56
C ARG A 72 -9.01 9.95 17.19
N ALA A 73 -8.59 8.77 16.72
CA ALA A 73 -7.99 8.64 15.39
C ALA A 73 -8.95 9.08 14.28
N LYS A 74 -10.21 8.63 14.32
CA LYS A 74 -11.27 9.09 13.41
C LYS A 74 -11.43 10.63 13.44
N ARG A 75 -11.37 11.25 14.61
CA ARG A 75 -11.45 12.71 14.74
C ARG A 75 -10.18 13.39 14.22
N ALA A 76 -9.00 12.79 14.37
CA ALA A 76 -7.75 13.30 13.83
C ALA A 76 -7.78 13.39 12.30
N VAL A 77 -8.28 12.35 11.62
CA VAL A 77 -8.49 12.38 10.15
C VAL A 77 -9.44 13.52 9.74
N ARG A 78 -10.53 13.74 10.50
CA ARG A 78 -11.44 14.87 10.23
C ARG A 78 -10.76 16.23 10.42
N ILE A 79 -9.96 16.39 11.48
CA ILE A 79 -9.22 17.63 11.72
C ILE A 79 -8.21 17.88 10.61
N LEU A 80 -7.60 16.81 10.07
CA LEU A 80 -6.71 16.93 8.94
C LEU A 80 -7.44 17.44 7.70
N ARG A 81 -8.60 16.85 7.36
CA ARG A 81 -9.44 17.34 6.24
C ARG A 81 -9.83 18.81 6.44
N GLU A 82 -10.37 19.15 7.62
CA GLU A 82 -10.74 20.54 7.97
C GLU A 82 -9.54 21.51 7.88
N PHE A 83 -8.31 21.05 8.12
CA PHE A 83 -7.11 21.88 8.00
C PHE A 83 -6.78 22.16 6.53
N VAL A 84 -6.82 21.14 5.68
CA VAL A 84 -6.55 21.26 4.25
C VAL A 84 -7.62 22.12 3.56
N GLU A 85 -8.89 21.91 3.91
CA GLU A 85 -10.04 22.72 3.45
C GLU A 85 -9.83 24.22 3.70
N LYS A 86 -9.32 24.58 4.88
CA LYS A 86 -9.12 25.98 5.27
C LYS A 86 -7.98 26.68 4.52
N HIS A 87 -6.90 25.97 4.23
CA HIS A 87 -5.69 26.58 3.66
C HIS A 87 -5.69 26.58 2.15
N MET A 88 -6.07 25.46 1.53
CA MET A 88 -6.01 25.29 0.07
C MET A 88 -7.36 25.44 -0.62
N LYS A 89 -8.48 25.36 0.13
CA LYS A 89 -9.86 25.37 -0.40
C LYS A 89 -10.03 24.45 -1.62
N PRO A 90 -9.69 23.15 -1.49
CA PRO A 90 -9.84 22.20 -2.58
C PRO A 90 -11.31 21.85 -2.83
N GLU A 91 -11.60 21.36 -4.03
CA GLU A 91 -12.88 20.73 -4.34
C GLU A 91 -12.91 19.29 -3.81
N GLU A 92 -11.83 18.55 -4.02
CA GLU A 92 -11.68 17.17 -3.54
C GLU A 92 -10.33 16.94 -2.84
N ILE A 93 -10.36 16.09 -1.81
CA ILE A 93 -9.20 15.80 -0.94
C ILE A 93 -8.88 14.31 -0.96
N HIS A 94 -7.73 13.99 -1.54
CA HIS A 94 -7.14 12.66 -1.54
C HIS A 94 -6.04 12.58 -0.49
N ILE A 95 -6.27 11.74 0.53
CA ILE A 95 -5.29 11.49 1.59
C ILE A 95 -4.56 10.21 1.23
N GLN A 96 -3.24 10.29 1.10
CA GLN A 96 -2.43 9.11 0.81
C GLN A 96 -2.47 8.12 1.99
N PRO A 97 -2.40 6.80 1.72
CA PRO A 97 -2.44 5.75 2.74
C PRO A 97 -1.40 5.96 3.86
N GLU A 98 -0.19 6.39 3.50
CA GLU A 98 0.92 6.66 4.44
C GLU A 98 0.54 7.60 5.58
N VAL A 99 -0.20 8.67 5.27
CA VAL A 99 -0.65 9.65 6.26
C VAL A 99 -1.67 9.03 7.21
N ASN A 100 -2.56 8.20 6.67
CA ASN A 100 -3.53 7.48 7.46
C ASN A 100 -2.82 6.47 8.38
N GLU A 101 -1.94 5.63 7.84
CA GLU A 101 -1.14 4.68 8.63
C GLU A 101 -0.37 5.36 9.77
N LYS A 102 0.25 6.53 9.51
CA LYS A 102 0.92 7.30 10.56
C LYS A 102 -0.06 7.72 11.67
N ILE A 103 -1.26 8.15 11.32
CA ILE A 103 -2.31 8.52 12.29
C ILE A 103 -2.74 7.31 13.13
N TRP A 104 -2.80 6.13 12.52
CA TRP A 104 -3.25 4.88 13.15
C TRP A 104 -2.13 4.02 13.77
N SER A 105 -0.85 4.40 13.59
CA SER A 105 0.34 3.66 14.04
C SER A 105 0.34 3.26 15.53
N ARG A 106 -0.28 4.07 16.41
CA ARG A 106 -0.37 3.81 17.86
C ARG A 106 -1.77 3.35 18.28
N GLY A 107 -2.59 2.93 17.32
CA GLY A 107 -3.98 2.54 17.48
C GLY A 107 -4.96 3.71 17.67
N ILE A 108 -6.23 3.37 17.82
CA ILE A 108 -7.35 4.33 17.80
C ILE A 108 -7.33 5.36 18.94
N GLN A 109 -6.71 5.01 20.07
CA GLN A 109 -6.75 5.80 21.31
C GLN A 109 -5.68 6.90 21.41
N LYS A 110 -4.57 6.74 20.68
CA LYS A 110 -3.36 7.57 20.83
C LYS A 110 -2.81 8.05 19.47
N PRO A 111 -3.61 8.74 18.64
CA PRO A 111 -3.08 9.30 17.40
C PRO A 111 -1.94 10.31 17.69
N PRO A 112 -0.99 10.51 16.76
CA PRO A 112 0.06 11.52 16.90
C PRO A 112 -0.52 12.91 17.22
N ARG A 113 0.17 13.69 18.06
CA ARG A 113 -0.29 15.05 18.44
C ARG A 113 -0.03 16.10 17.36
N ARG A 114 0.97 15.87 16.51
CA ARG A 114 1.38 16.71 15.39
C ARG A 114 1.77 15.78 14.26
N ILE A 115 1.43 16.16 13.03
CA ILE A 115 1.86 15.45 11.83
C ILE A 115 2.37 16.49 10.83
N ARG A 116 3.52 16.20 10.21
CA ARG A 116 4.09 17.02 9.14
C ARG A 116 3.63 16.42 7.83
N ILE A 117 3.11 17.28 6.97
CA ILE A 117 2.40 16.88 5.77
C ILE A 117 2.84 17.78 4.63
N ARG A 118 2.99 17.17 3.46
CA ARG A 118 3.24 17.84 2.19
C ARG A 118 1.95 17.78 1.40
N ALA A 119 1.36 18.93 1.14
CA ALA A 119 0.15 19.03 0.36
C ALA A 119 0.55 19.57 -1.03
N THR A 120 0.17 18.84 -2.06
CA THR A 120 0.32 19.24 -3.45
C THR A 120 -1.05 19.57 -4.01
N LYS A 121 -1.15 20.71 -4.70
CA LYS A 121 -2.36 21.15 -5.38
C LYS A 121 -2.16 21.04 -6.88
N ASN A 122 -3.10 20.39 -7.55
CA ASN A 122 -3.13 20.27 -9.00
C ASN A 122 -3.94 21.42 -9.63
N SER A 123 -3.82 21.58 -10.95
CA SER A 123 -4.57 22.55 -11.76
C SER A 123 -6.10 22.43 -11.59
N GLU A 124 -6.61 21.21 -11.40
CA GLU A 124 -8.03 20.90 -11.18
C GLU A 124 -8.53 21.16 -9.74
N ASN A 125 -7.74 21.84 -8.89
CA ASN A 125 -8.03 22.06 -7.46
C ASN A 125 -8.15 20.78 -6.60
N LEU A 126 -7.74 19.62 -7.13
CA LEU A 126 -7.51 18.43 -6.33
C LEU A 126 -6.28 18.61 -5.46
N VAL A 127 -6.39 18.22 -4.18
CA VAL A 127 -5.27 18.24 -3.25
C VAL A 127 -4.92 16.82 -2.82
N ARG A 128 -3.67 16.43 -3.10
CA ARG A 128 -3.07 15.18 -2.62
C ARG A 128 -2.23 15.47 -1.38
N VAL A 129 -2.41 14.66 -0.35
CA VAL A 129 -1.80 14.84 0.96
C VAL A 129 -0.80 13.72 1.23
N TYR A 130 0.49 14.06 1.24
CA TYR A 130 1.62 13.15 1.48
C TYR A 130 2.19 13.31 2.88
N LEU A 131 2.82 12.25 3.39
CA LEU A 131 3.55 12.32 4.64
C LEU A 131 4.87 13.06 4.41
N ALA A 132 5.10 14.16 5.14
CA ALA A 132 6.40 14.82 5.14
C ALA A 132 7.17 14.30 6.36
N GLU A 133 7.99 13.28 6.14
CA GLU A 133 8.89 12.80 7.20
C GLU A 133 9.99 13.82 7.49
N GLY A 134 10.45 13.82 8.73
CA GLY A 134 11.63 14.54 9.18
C GLY A 134 11.71 14.61 10.68
#